data_AF-A0A377X9C0-F1
#
_entry.id   AF-A0A377X9C0-F1
#
_cell.length_a   1.000
_cell.length_b   1.000
_cell.length_c   1.000
_cell.angle_alpha   90.00
_cell.angle_beta   90.00
_cell.angle_gamma   90.00
#
_symmetry.space_group_name_H-M   'P 1'
#
loop_
_entity.id
_entity.type
_entity.pdbx_description
1 polymer ?
#
loop_
_entity_poly.entity_id
_entity_poly.type
_entity_poly.pdbx_seq_one_letter_code
_entity_poly.pdbx_strand_id
1 'polypeptide(L)'
;MESLRIPVQYLANLLTAGDTQPVLLALKRMLAMRHYKRAETVDGVVDTRALEEVGLSEAQAQEMYRYLAIANYEDRFVVPSSHRELAREAFPEKNGCGFSFGDGCHGSDSQFNLFNSRRIDAIDVTSKTEPHA
;
A
#
# COMPACT_ATOMS: atom_id res chain seq x y z
N MET A 1 -2.67 -14.70 -28.10
CA MET A 1 -2.40 -13.26 -27.86
C MET A 1 -2.96 -12.37 -28.96
N GLU A 2 -2.96 -12.85 -30.20
CA GLU A 2 -3.50 -12.18 -31.40
C GLU A 2 -5.03 -11.96 -31.38
N SER A 3 -5.75 -12.48 -30.37
CA SER A 3 -7.20 -12.38 -30.23
C SER A 3 -7.68 -11.26 -29.30
N LEU A 4 -6.78 -10.54 -28.63
CA LEU A 4 -7.14 -9.43 -27.74
C LEU A 4 -7.61 -8.23 -28.58
N ARG A 5 -8.83 -7.74 -28.31
CA ARG A 5 -9.43 -6.62 -29.06
C ARG A 5 -8.74 -5.27 -28.83
N ILE A 6 -8.15 -5.08 -27.65
CA ILE A 6 -7.50 -3.81 -27.28
C ILE A 6 -6.11 -3.77 -27.93
N PRO A 7 -5.77 -2.72 -28.70
CA PRO A 7 -4.45 -2.59 -29.29
C PRO A 7 -3.37 -2.54 -28.20
N VAL A 8 -2.37 -3.42 -28.29
CA VAL A 8 -1.27 -3.44 -27.32
C VAL A 8 -0.50 -2.13 -27.31
N GLN A 9 -0.37 -1.47 -28.47
CA GLN A 9 0.30 -0.17 -28.58
C GLN A 9 -0.39 0.91 -27.73
N TYR A 10 -1.71 0.85 -27.57
CA TYR A 10 -2.43 1.79 -26.74
C TYR A 10 -2.05 1.63 -25.26
N LEU A 11 -2.00 0.39 -24.78
CA LEU A 11 -1.57 0.08 -23.41
C LEU A 11 -0.10 0.44 -23.17
N ALA A 12 0.74 0.24 -24.18
CA ALA A 12 2.15 0.59 -24.10
C ALA A 12 2.37 2.10 -23.95
N ASN A 13 1.63 2.91 -24.72
CA ASN A 13 1.69 4.37 -24.60
C ASN A 13 1.25 4.88 -23.21
N LEU A 14 0.32 4.17 -22.56
CA LEU A 14 -0.21 4.54 -21.25
C LEU A 14 0.72 4.14 -20.10
N LEU A 15 1.27 2.92 -20.13
CA LEU A 15 1.91 2.30 -18.96
C LEU A 15 3.44 2.23 -19.06
N THR A 16 3.99 2.24 -20.27
CA THR A 16 5.39 1.88 -20.54
C THR A 16 6.04 2.79 -21.58
N ALA A 17 5.55 4.03 -21.71
CA ALA A 17 6.07 5.07 -22.61
C ALA A 17 6.18 4.63 -24.10
N GLY A 18 5.30 3.71 -24.53
CA GLY A 18 5.25 3.20 -25.90
C GLY A 18 5.94 1.86 -26.11
N ASP A 19 6.66 1.32 -25.11
CA ASP A 19 7.28 -0.01 -25.20
C ASP A 19 6.25 -1.13 -25.00
N THR A 20 6.03 -1.94 -26.02
CA THR A 20 5.04 -3.02 -26.00
C THR A 20 5.52 -4.28 -25.28
N GLN A 21 6.82 -4.54 -25.19
CA GLN A 21 7.37 -5.76 -24.60
C GLN A 21 6.91 -6.03 -23.15
N PRO A 22 7.03 -5.07 -22.20
CA PRO A 22 6.57 -5.29 -20.82
C PRO A 22 5.07 -5.55 -20.72
N VAL A 23 4.25 -4.86 -21.53
CA VAL A 23 2.79 -5.07 -21.57
C VAL A 23 2.47 -6.47 -22.11
N LEU A 24 3.17 -6.89 -23.18
CA LEU A 24 2.97 -8.21 -23.75
C LEU A 24 3.32 -9.30 -22.74
N LEU A 25 4.45 -9.17 -22.05
CA LEU A 25 4.87 -10.13 -21.04
C LEU A 25 3.83 -10.25 -19.90
N ALA A 26 3.33 -9.13 -19.39
CA ALA A 26 2.31 -9.12 -18.35
C ALA A 26 1.01 -9.83 -18.81
N LEU A 27 0.53 -9.51 -20.01
CA LEU A 27 -0.67 -10.13 -20.57
C LEU A 27 -0.49 -11.64 -20.82
N LYS A 28 0.67 -12.07 -21.33
CA LYS A 28 0.99 -13.49 -21.51
C LYS A 28 0.99 -14.24 -20.19
N ARG A 29 1.60 -13.67 -19.13
CA ARG A 29 1.61 -14.27 -17.78
C ARG A 29 0.21 -14.45 -17.20
N MET A 30 -0.67 -13.47 -17.39
CA MET A 30 -2.07 -13.57 -16.95
C MET A 30 -2.83 -14.67 -17.69
N LEU A 31 -2.59 -14.84 -18.99
CA LEU A 31 -3.18 -15.92 -19.78
C LEU A 31 -2.60 -17.30 -19.42
N ALA A 32 -1.29 -17.37 -19.17
CA ALA A 32 -0.61 -18.59 -18.74
C ALA A 32 -1.15 -19.11 -17.40
N MET A 33 -1.32 -18.22 -16.41
CA MET A 33 -1.95 -18.56 -15.14
C MET A 33 -3.37 -19.10 -15.33
N ARG A 34 -4.17 -18.45 -16.20
CA ARG A 34 -5.53 -18.92 -16.54
C ARG A 34 -5.53 -20.30 -17.19
N HIS A 35 -4.59 -20.57 -18.10
CA HIS A 35 -4.45 -21.87 -18.75
C HIS A 35 -4.12 -22.96 -17.72
N TYR A 36 -3.11 -22.71 -16.88
CA TYR A 36 -2.71 -23.62 -15.80
C TYR A 36 -3.87 -23.94 -14.84
N LYS A 37 -4.53 -22.91 -14.30
CA LYS A 37 -5.64 -23.11 -13.36
C LYS A 37 -6.85 -23.79 -14.01
N ARG A 38 -7.07 -23.61 -15.31
CA ARG A 38 -8.13 -24.33 -16.04
C ARG A 38 -7.79 -25.82 -16.14
N ALA A 39 -6.57 -26.17 -16.57
CA ALA A 39 -6.14 -27.57 -16.66
C ALA A 39 -6.26 -28.28 -15.29
N GLU A 40 -5.88 -27.59 -14.22
CA GLU A 40 -5.97 -28.11 -12.86
C GLU A 40 -7.43 -28.29 -12.38
N THR A 41 -8.30 -27.29 -12.60
CA THR A 41 -9.67 -27.30 -12.04
C THR A 41 -10.70 -28.02 -12.89
N VAL A 42 -10.51 -28.06 -14.22
CA VAL A 42 -11.45 -28.67 -15.17
C VAL A 42 -11.00 -30.06 -15.56
N ASP A 43 -9.75 -30.19 -16.03
CA ASP A 43 -9.23 -31.46 -16.56
C ASP A 43 -8.60 -32.33 -15.47
N GLY A 44 -8.33 -31.76 -14.29
CA GLY A 44 -7.69 -32.46 -13.16
C GLY A 44 -6.23 -32.80 -13.40
N VAL A 45 -5.57 -32.12 -14.35
CA VAL A 45 -4.18 -32.39 -14.76
C VAL A 45 -3.32 -31.16 -14.52
N VAL A 46 -2.08 -31.38 -14.09
CA VAL A 46 -1.07 -30.34 -13.95
C VAL A 46 -0.42 -30.10 -15.32
N ASP A 47 -0.70 -28.95 -15.94
CA ASP A 47 -0.11 -28.55 -17.23
C ASP A 47 0.68 -27.24 -17.10
N THR A 48 2.00 -27.35 -17.04
CA THR A 48 2.95 -26.23 -16.86
C THR A 48 3.42 -25.60 -18.16
N ARG A 49 3.07 -26.14 -19.34
CA ARG A 49 3.63 -25.70 -20.63
C ARG A 49 3.45 -24.20 -20.87
N ALA A 50 2.27 -23.68 -20.52
CA ALA A 50 1.97 -22.27 -20.65
C ALA A 50 2.75 -21.39 -19.65
N LEU A 51 3.08 -21.92 -18.46
CA LEU A 51 3.88 -21.22 -17.45
C LEU A 51 5.36 -21.16 -17.87
N GLU A 52 5.89 -22.26 -18.40
CA GLU A 52 7.27 -22.36 -18.89
C GLU A 52 7.54 -21.38 -20.03
N GLU A 53 6.59 -21.20 -20.96
CA GLU A 53 6.69 -20.24 -22.08
C GLU A 53 6.89 -18.79 -21.60
N VAL A 54 6.34 -18.44 -20.42
CA VAL A 54 6.40 -17.09 -19.85
C VAL A 54 7.40 -16.97 -18.68
N GLY A 55 8.15 -18.05 -18.42
CA GLY A 55 9.15 -18.14 -17.35
C GLY A 55 8.56 -18.04 -15.95
N LEU A 56 7.38 -18.63 -15.70
CA LEU A 56 6.77 -18.74 -14.37
C LEU A 56 6.92 -20.16 -13.84
N SER A 57 7.14 -20.28 -12.53
CA SER A 57 7.01 -21.56 -11.82
C SER A 57 5.57 -21.81 -11.37
N GLU A 58 5.24 -23.07 -11.05
CA GLU A 58 3.94 -23.41 -10.45
C GLU A 58 3.67 -22.63 -9.16
N ALA A 59 4.68 -22.54 -8.28
CA ALA A 59 4.57 -21.80 -7.03
C ALA A 59 4.24 -20.31 -7.26
N GLN A 60 4.90 -19.68 -8.25
CA GLN A 60 4.58 -18.30 -8.64
C GLN A 60 3.16 -18.18 -9.20
N ALA A 61 2.72 -19.12 -10.03
CA ALA A 61 1.36 -19.11 -10.58
C ALA A 61 0.29 -19.30 -9.49
N GLN A 62 0.55 -20.14 -8.49
CA GLN A 62 -0.33 -20.34 -7.33
C GLN A 62 -0.38 -19.10 -6.44
N GLU A 63 0.76 -18.46 -6.20
CA GLU A 63 0.82 -17.20 -5.43
C GLU A 63 0.12 -16.05 -6.18
N MET A 64 0.34 -15.92 -7.49
CA MET A 64 -0.41 -15.00 -8.34
C MET A 64 -1.92 -15.26 -8.25
N TYR A 65 -2.35 -16.52 -8.29
CA TYR A 65 -3.76 -16.87 -8.13
C TYR A 65 -4.31 -16.50 -6.75
N ARG A 66 -3.53 -16.70 -5.68
CA ARG A 66 -3.90 -16.26 -4.32
C ARG A 66 -4.12 -14.75 -4.27
N TYR A 67 -3.20 -13.94 -4.78
CA TYR A 67 -3.32 -12.47 -4.69
C TYR A 67 -4.32 -11.87 -5.69
N LEU A 68 -4.43 -12.42 -6.90
CA LEU A 68 -5.23 -11.82 -7.98
C LEU A 68 -6.65 -12.38 -8.07
N ALA A 69 -6.87 -13.64 -7.70
CA ALA A 69 -8.18 -14.29 -7.81
C ALA A 69 -8.89 -14.43 -6.46
N ILE A 70 -8.21 -14.95 -5.44
CA ILE A 70 -8.79 -15.08 -4.09
C ILE A 70 -8.83 -13.70 -3.42
N ALA A 71 -7.68 -13.00 -3.42
CA ALA A 71 -7.54 -11.62 -2.98
C ALA A 71 -8.13 -11.38 -1.58
N ASN A 72 -7.68 -12.17 -0.59
CA ASN A 72 -8.03 -11.99 0.81
C ASN A 72 -7.71 -10.58 1.30
N TYR A 73 -8.42 -10.11 2.32
CA TYR A 73 -8.32 -8.70 2.75
C TYR A 73 -6.89 -8.33 3.17
N GLU A 74 -6.27 -9.19 3.98
CA GLU A 74 -4.90 -9.07 4.48
C GLU A 74 -3.85 -9.11 3.36
N ASP A 75 -4.16 -9.80 2.25
CA ASP A 75 -3.28 -9.94 1.09
C ASP A 75 -3.40 -8.74 0.13
N ARG A 76 -4.54 -8.03 0.14
CA ARG A 76 -4.76 -6.83 -0.70
C ARG A 76 -4.10 -5.57 -0.15
N PHE A 77 -4.07 -5.43 1.18
CA PHE A 77 -3.66 -4.19 1.83
C PHE A 77 -2.61 -4.45 2.91
N VAL A 78 -1.34 -4.30 2.53
CA VAL A 78 -0.20 -4.37 3.46
C VAL A 78 0.22 -2.95 3.84
N VAL A 79 -0.59 -2.30 4.68
CA VAL A 79 -0.36 -0.91 5.14
C VAL A 79 0.18 -0.92 6.57
N PRO A 80 1.48 -0.65 6.79
CA PRO A 80 2.05 -0.56 8.13
C PRO A 80 1.67 0.75 8.83
N SER A 81 1.84 0.80 10.16
CA SER A 81 1.72 2.05 10.92
C SER A 81 2.75 3.07 10.45
N SER A 82 2.36 4.34 10.34
CA SER A 82 3.29 5.45 10.08
C SER A 82 4.08 5.89 11.32
N HIS A 83 3.86 5.25 12.46
CA HIS A 83 4.59 5.49 13.72
C HIS A 83 4.62 6.98 14.15
N ARG A 84 3.43 7.59 14.27
CA ARG A 84 3.28 9.01 14.63
C ARG A 84 3.90 9.35 16.00
N GLU A 85 4.02 8.37 16.87
CA GLU A 85 4.60 8.46 18.21
C GLU A 85 6.12 8.68 18.23
N LEU A 86 6.85 8.35 17.17
CA LEU A 86 8.32 8.47 17.17
C LEU A 86 8.79 9.91 16.95
N ALA A 87 7.97 10.74 16.31
CA ALA A 87 8.32 12.11 15.96
C ALA A 87 7.54 13.17 16.76
N ARG A 88 6.59 12.76 17.61
CA ARG A 88 5.71 13.66 18.36
C ARG A 88 5.43 13.11 19.74
N GLU A 89 5.12 14.01 20.68
CA GLU A 89 4.59 13.63 21.97
C GLU A 89 3.15 13.11 21.81
N ALA A 90 3.01 11.80 21.58
CA ALA A 90 1.71 11.16 21.33
C ALA A 90 0.76 11.22 22.54
N PHE A 91 1.29 11.34 23.76
CA PHE A 91 0.50 11.34 24.98
C PHE A 91 -0.37 12.61 25.13
N PRO A 92 0.19 13.83 25.09
CA PRO A 92 -0.63 15.04 25.13
C PRO A 92 -1.49 15.20 23.85
N GLU A 93 -0.98 14.78 22.67
CA GLU A 93 -1.76 14.82 21.43
C GLU A 93 -3.02 13.95 21.52
N LYS A 94 -2.93 12.71 22.03
CA LYS A 94 -4.10 11.82 22.21
C LYS A 94 -5.18 12.44 23.10
N ASN A 95 -4.78 13.24 24.10
CA ASN A 95 -5.71 13.79 25.09
C ASN A 95 -6.42 15.06 24.61
N GLY A 96 -5.81 15.81 23.68
CA GLY A 96 -6.32 17.12 23.23
C GLY A 96 -6.62 17.24 21.74
N CYS A 97 -6.26 16.27 20.89
CA CYS A 97 -6.49 16.38 19.45
C CYS A 97 -7.99 16.33 19.11
N GLY A 98 -8.41 17.20 18.17
CA GLY A 98 -9.80 17.30 17.71
C GLY A 98 -10.62 18.44 18.34
N PHE A 99 -10.14 19.07 19.42
CA PHE A 99 -10.76 20.26 20.01
C PHE A 99 -10.38 21.54 19.25
N SER A 100 -11.09 21.82 18.17
CA SER A 100 -10.84 22.97 17.28
C SER A 100 -11.45 24.29 17.76
N PHE A 101 -11.29 24.62 19.05
CA PHE A 101 -11.78 25.89 19.62
C PHE A 101 -11.01 27.14 19.15
N GLY A 102 -9.92 26.95 18.42
CA GLY A 102 -9.11 28.04 17.87
C GLY A 102 -8.13 28.61 18.90
N ASP A 103 -7.30 27.77 19.51
CA ASP A 103 -6.31 28.22 20.51
C ASP A 103 -5.21 29.15 19.96
N GLY A 104 -5.07 29.23 18.63
CA GLY A 104 -4.10 30.11 17.97
C GLY A 104 -2.63 29.70 18.14
N CYS A 105 -2.37 28.50 18.67
CA CYS A 105 -1.02 28.04 19.00
C CYS A 105 -0.58 26.79 18.21
N HIS A 106 -1.43 26.28 17.31
CA HIS A 106 -1.09 25.18 16.40
C HIS A 106 -0.30 25.68 15.18
N GLY A 107 0.73 24.94 14.74
CA GLY A 107 1.49 25.21 13.51
C GLY A 107 2.79 25.99 13.68
N SER A 108 3.18 26.33 14.91
CA SER A 108 4.47 26.95 15.25
C SER A 108 5.16 26.21 16.40
N ASP A 109 6.48 26.11 16.35
CA ASP A 109 7.29 25.52 17.43
C ASP A 109 7.51 26.51 18.59
N SER A 110 7.41 27.81 18.32
CA SER A 110 7.53 28.84 19.36
C SER A 110 6.29 28.87 20.26
N GLN A 111 6.49 28.90 21.58
CA GLN A 111 5.41 29.07 22.55
C GLN A 111 4.81 30.48 22.57
N PHE A 112 5.57 31.49 22.10
CA PHE A 112 5.11 32.86 22.04
C PHE A 112 4.00 33.04 21.01
N ASN A 113 2.91 33.71 21.41
CA ASN A 113 1.82 34.13 20.53
C ASN A 113 1.29 35.51 21.00
N LEU A 114 0.63 36.24 20.09
CA LEU A 114 0.13 37.60 20.37
C LEU A 114 -1.12 37.62 21.26
N PHE A 115 -1.85 36.50 21.34
CA PHE A 115 -3.15 36.42 22.01
C PHE A 115 -3.07 35.88 23.43
N ASN A 116 -1.85 35.69 23.96
CA ASN A 116 -1.58 35.15 25.29
C ASN A 116 -2.33 33.81 25.56
N SER A 117 -2.48 33.00 24.51
CA SER A 117 -3.14 31.70 24.56
C SER A 117 -2.10 30.57 24.73
N ARG A 118 -2.58 29.35 24.93
CA ARG A 118 -1.75 28.14 25.12
C ARG A 118 -2.34 27.00 24.30
N ARG A 119 -1.51 26.05 23.88
CA ARG A 119 -1.97 24.88 23.12
C ARG A 119 -2.89 24.00 23.96
N ILE A 120 -4.00 23.55 23.36
CA ILE A 120 -4.96 22.64 24.00
C ILE A 120 -4.37 21.23 24.17
N ASP A 121 -3.52 20.80 23.24
CA ASP A 121 -2.98 19.44 23.15
C ASP A 121 -1.53 19.34 23.66
N ALA A 122 -1.13 20.19 24.63
CA ALA A 122 0.21 20.22 25.21
C ALA A 122 0.17 20.37 26.75
N ILE A 123 1.26 20.00 27.43
CA ILE A 123 1.41 20.19 28.87
C ILE A 123 2.18 21.50 29.14
N ASP A 124 1.49 22.48 29.73
CA ASP A 124 2.08 23.77 30.10
C ASP A 124 2.67 23.79 31.53
N VAL A 125 2.14 22.95 32.43
CA VAL A 125 2.63 22.83 33.80
C VAL A 125 3.76 21.80 33.86
N THR A 126 5.00 22.25 34.02
CA THR A 126 6.19 21.39 34.07
C THR A 126 6.29 20.61 35.39
N SER A 127 6.91 19.43 35.33
CA SER A 127 7.25 18.66 36.52
C SER A 127 8.26 19.42 37.38
N LYS A 128 8.03 19.47 38.70
CA LYS A 128 8.95 20.06 39.69
C LYS A 128 9.56 19.02 40.65
N THR A 129 9.28 17.74 40.41
CA THR A 129 9.60 16.64 41.31
C THR A 129 10.63 15.68 40.70
N GLU A 130 11.54 16.19 39.88
CA GLU A 130 12.61 15.35 39.35
C GLU A 130 13.50 14.84 40.50
N PRO A 131 13.78 13.54 40.60
CA PRO A 131 14.72 13.03 41.58
C PRO A 131 16.11 13.57 41.18
N HIS A 132 16.64 14.50 41.98
CA HIS A 132 18.03 14.89 41.90
C HIS A 132 18.88 13.65 42.21
N ALA A 133 19.63 13.18 41.21
CA ALA A 133 20.72 12.21 41.39
C ALA A 133 21.97 12.93 41.91
#